data_AF-A0A7S4CP17-F1
#
_entry.id   AF-A0A7S4CP17-F1
#
_cell.length_a   1.000
_cell.length_b   1.000
_cell.length_c   1.000
_cell.angle_alpha   90.00
_cell.angle_beta   90.00
_cell.angle_gamma   90.00
#
_symmetry.space_group_name_H-M   'P 1'
#
loop_
_entity.id
_entity.type
_entity.pdbx_description
1 polymer ?
#
loop_
_entity_poly.entity_id
_entity_poly.type
_entity_poly.pdbx_seq_one_letter_code
_entity_poly.pdbx_strand_id
1 'polypeptide(L)'
;SSVHPFVHANILAAIAALAQGLQGSFAPHYAPVMQYLRSVLGRQPQSTPERLWRSRGMLCVAHVASAVGMDTFRPDAEAVVEAVLASRISDGDPQMSTLHEIMPLFANVMGDAFLPYLSRIVPVLIQQLALDR
;
A
#
# COMPACT_ATOMS: atom_id res chain seq x y z
N SER A 1 14.78 -23.66 1.69
CA SER A 1 13.90 -23.39 2.85
C SER A 1 12.91 -22.30 2.48
N SER A 2 11.78 -22.69 1.87
CA SER A 2 10.77 -21.77 1.36
C SER A 2 9.79 -21.40 2.47
N VAL A 3 10.09 -20.33 3.22
CA VAL A 3 9.05 -19.67 4.02
C VAL A 3 7.97 -19.22 3.04
N HIS A 4 6.78 -19.80 3.19
CA HIS A 4 5.69 -19.70 2.22
C HIS A 4 5.27 -18.22 2.04
N PRO A 5 5.13 -17.69 0.81
CA PRO A 5 4.77 -16.28 0.56
C PRO A 5 3.51 -15.82 1.32
N PHE A 6 2.60 -16.75 1.61
CA PHE A 6 1.40 -16.48 2.38
C PHE A 6 1.68 -16.19 3.87
N VAL A 7 2.74 -16.75 4.46
CA VAL A 7 3.14 -16.42 5.84
C VAL A 7 3.59 -14.96 5.90
N HIS A 8 4.40 -14.51 4.95
CA HIS A 8 4.81 -13.11 4.87
C HIS A 8 3.62 -12.18 4.62
N ALA A 9 2.69 -12.58 3.74
CA ALA A 9 1.45 -11.84 3.50
C ALA A 9 0.60 -11.69 4.77
N ASN A 10 0.49 -12.75 5.59
CA ASN A 10 -0.24 -12.72 6.85
C ASN A 10 0.42 -11.85 7.92
N ILE A 11 1.76 -11.83 7.98
CA ILE A 11 2.51 -10.94 8.87
C ILE A 11 2.22 -9.47 8.51
N LEU A 12 2.25 -9.13 7.22
CA LEU A 12 1.92 -7.78 6.75
C LEU A 12 0.48 -7.38 7.10
N ALA A 13 -0.47 -8.30 6.98
CA ALA A 13 -1.86 -8.06 7.39
C ALA A 13 -1.99 -7.83 8.90
N ALA A 14 -1.26 -8.59 9.73
CA ALA A 14 -1.24 -8.38 11.17
C ALA A 14 -0.64 -7.02 11.55
N ILE A 15 0.45 -6.59 10.90
CA ILE A 15 1.04 -5.26 11.10
C ILE A 15 0.03 -4.17 10.71
N ALA A 16 -0.68 -4.33 9.58
CA ALA A 16 -1.70 -3.38 9.15
C ALA A 16 -2.82 -3.25 10.19
N ALA A 17 -3.30 -4.38 10.72
CA ALA A 17 -4.31 -4.40 11.78
C ALA A 17 -3.81 -3.75 13.08
N LEU A 18 -2.54 -3.97 13.46
CA LEU A 18 -1.94 -3.30 14.61
C LEU A 18 -1.84 -1.79 14.41
N ALA A 19 -1.44 -1.33 13.21
CA ALA A 19 -1.41 0.10 12.89
C ALA A 19 -2.81 0.72 13.01
N GLN A 20 -3.84 0.03 12.49
CA GLN A 20 -5.23 0.46 12.63
C GLN A 20 -5.71 0.50 14.09
N GLY A 21 -5.29 -0.45 14.93
CA GLY A 21 -5.68 -0.47 16.34
C GLY A 21 -4.96 0.57 17.20
N LEU A 22 -3.66 0.79 16.93
CA LEU A 22 -2.80 1.68 17.71
C LEU A 22 -2.89 3.14 17.28
N GLN A 23 -3.24 3.40 16.01
CA GLN A 23 -3.31 4.75 15.42
C GLN A 23 -2.03 5.54 15.72
N GLY A 24 -2.12 6.76 16.26
CA GLY A 24 -0.95 7.59 16.58
C GLY A 24 0.06 6.91 17.52
N SER A 25 -0.37 5.93 18.32
CA SER A 25 0.53 5.15 19.19
C SER A 25 1.45 4.20 18.41
N PHE A 26 1.24 4.03 17.10
CA PHE A 26 2.12 3.25 16.22
C PHE A 26 3.43 3.98 15.88
N ALA A 27 3.50 5.31 16.04
CA ALA A 27 4.65 6.12 15.64
C ALA A 27 6.04 5.59 16.09
N PRO A 28 6.22 5.04 17.31
CA PRO A 28 7.51 4.46 17.72
C PRO A 28 7.99 3.29 16.87
N HIS A 29 7.07 2.58 16.20
CA HIS A 29 7.35 1.42 15.35
C HIS A 29 7.49 1.79 13.87
N TYR A 30 7.27 3.05 13.51
CA TYR A 30 7.20 3.49 12.12
C TYR A 30 8.47 3.18 11.33
N ALA A 31 9.63 3.65 11.80
CA ALA A 31 10.88 3.59 11.05
C ALA A 31 11.28 2.16 10.62
N PRO A 32 11.36 1.15 11.51
CA PRO A 32 11.73 -0.20 11.09
C PRO A 32 10.68 -0.85 10.19
N VAL A 33 9.39 -0.59 10.44
CA VAL A 33 8.30 -1.14 9.62
C VAL A 33 8.33 -0.53 8.22
N MET A 34 8.47 0.79 8.12
CA MET A 34 8.51 1.48 6.83
C MET A 34 9.72 1.07 6.00
N GLN A 35 10.89 0.89 6.62
CA GLN A 35 12.06 0.35 5.92
C GLN A 35 11.79 -1.02 5.30
N TYR A 36 11.14 -1.93 6.03
CA TYR A 36 10.73 -3.22 5.49
C TYR A 36 9.73 -3.06 4.35
N LEU A 37 8.70 -2.23 4.51
CA LEU A 37 7.67 -2.01 3.49
C LEU A 37 8.24 -1.43 2.19
N ARG A 38 9.20 -0.50 2.25
CA ARG A 38 9.92 -0.02 1.06
C ARG A 38 10.56 -1.17 0.28
N SER A 39 11.15 -2.15 0.96
CA SER A 39 11.74 -3.32 0.31
C SER A 39 10.70 -4.21 -0.38
N VAL A 40 9.49 -4.30 0.19
CA VAL A 40 8.36 -5.03 -0.41
C VAL A 40 7.87 -4.33 -1.68
N LEU A 41 7.65 -3.01 -1.61
CA LEU A 41 7.11 -2.23 -2.72
C LEU A 41 8.08 -2.10 -3.89
N GLY A 42 9.39 -2.02 -3.60
CA GLY A 42 10.45 -1.94 -4.60
C GLY A 42 10.67 -3.23 -5.39
N ARG A 43 10.10 -4.36 -4.96
CA ARG A 43 10.22 -5.64 -5.67
C ARG A 43 9.12 -5.78 -6.71
N GLN A 44 9.52 -6.03 -7.96
CA GLN A 44 8.60 -6.39 -9.03
C GLN A 44 8.17 -7.86 -8.89
N PRO A 45 6.86 -8.16 -8.76
CA PRO A 45 6.41 -9.53 -8.53
C PRO A 45 6.47 -10.35 -9.83
N GLN A 46 7.04 -11.55 -9.76
CA GLN A 46 7.20 -12.47 -10.90
C GLN A 46 6.23 -13.66 -10.83
N SER A 47 5.52 -13.83 -9.71
CA SER A 47 4.59 -14.94 -9.48
C SER A 47 3.32 -14.50 -8.76
N THR A 48 2.25 -15.30 -8.82
CA THR A 48 0.99 -15.02 -8.10
C THR A 48 1.19 -14.84 -6.59
N PRO A 49 1.95 -15.69 -5.88
CA PRO A 49 2.19 -15.51 -4.45
C PRO A 49 2.97 -14.22 -4.13
N GLU A 50 3.89 -13.80 -5.00
CA GLU A 50 4.60 -12.51 -4.84
C GLU A 50 3.69 -11.32 -5.09
N ARG A 51 2.75 -11.40 -6.06
CA ARG A 51 1.70 -10.37 -6.24
C ARG A 51 0.84 -10.23 -4.99
N LEU A 52 0.43 -11.35 -4.38
CA LEU A 52 -0.34 -11.33 -3.13
C LEU A 52 0.46 -10.71 -1.98
N TRP A 53 1.71 -11.13 -1.81
CA TRP A 53 2.59 -10.56 -0.78
C TRP A 53 2.78 -9.05 -0.96
N ARG A 54 3.01 -8.61 -2.21
CA ARG A 54 3.16 -7.19 -2.54
C ARG A 54 1.86 -6.40 -2.31
N SER A 55 0.71 -6.95 -2.71
CA SER A 55 -0.62 -6.39 -2.39
C SER A 55 -0.78 -6.19 -0.88
N ARG A 56 -0.42 -7.16 -0.04
CA ARG A 56 -0.44 -6.98 1.42
C ARG A 56 0.53 -5.92 1.91
N GLY A 57 1.67 -5.74 1.24
CA GLY A 57 2.61 -4.64 1.51
C GLY A 57 1.99 -3.27 1.23
N MET A 58 1.27 -3.14 0.11
CA MET A 58 0.55 -1.91 -0.28
C MET A 58 -0.55 -1.55 0.74
N LEU A 59 -1.34 -2.53 1.18
CA LEU A 59 -2.32 -2.30 2.26
C LEU A 59 -1.65 -1.87 3.56
N CYS A 60 -0.59 -2.59 3.95
CA CYS A 60 0.13 -2.33 5.18
C CYS A 60 0.71 -0.92 5.21
N VAL A 61 1.35 -0.46 4.12
CA VAL A 61 1.92 0.89 4.07
C VAL A 61 0.85 1.98 4.17
N ALA A 62 -0.31 1.79 3.55
CA ALA A 62 -1.40 2.76 3.59
C ALA A 62 -2.00 2.90 5.00
N HIS A 63 -2.19 1.77 5.70
CA HIS A 63 -2.66 1.79 7.10
C HIS A 63 -1.61 2.34 8.06
N VAL A 64 -0.32 2.03 7.85
CA VAL A 64 0.76 2.62 8.64
C VAL A 64 0.80 4.13 8.44
N ALA A 65 0.75 4.62 7.19
CA ALA A 65 0.68 6.04 6.87
C ALA A 65 -0.54 6.72 7.51
N SER A 66 -1.70 6.07 7.47
CA SER A 66 -2.93 6.54 8.12
C SER A 66 -2.81 6.63 9.63
N ALA A 67 -2.15 5.65 10.26
CA ALA A 67 -1.98 5.61 11.71
C ALA A 67 -1.06 6.72 12.23
N VAL A 68 0.05 6.99 11.52
CA VAL A 68 1.08 7.94 11.97
C VAL A 68 0.88 9.38 11.48
N GLY A 69 0.00 9.57 10.50
CA GLY A 69 -0.30 10.87 9.90
C GLY A 69 0.81 11.43 9.01
N MET A 70 0.51 12.56 8.37
CA MET A 70 1.38 13.14 7.34
C MET A 70 2.75 13.56 7.86
N ASP A 71 2.85 14.11 9.07
CA ASP A 71 4.13 14.65 9.56
C ASP A 71 5.19 13.56 9.72
N THR A 72 4.77 12.36 10.15
CA THR A 72 5.65 11.19 10.23
C THR A 72 5.87 10.57 8.84
N PHE A 73 4.83 10.53 8.00
CA PHE A 73 4.88 9.88 6.68
C PHE A 73 5.54 10.71 5.57
N ARG A 74 5.67 12.03 5.75
CA ARG A 74 6.19 12.99 4.76
C ARG A 74 7.48 12.56 4.03
N PRO A 75 8.54 12.07 4.70
CA PRO A 75 9.78 11.69 4.01
C PRO A 75 9.61 10.50 3.06
N ASP A 76 8.52 9.74 3.22
CA ASP A 76 8.22 8.52 2.48
C ASP A 76 7.16 8.71 1.40
N ALA A 77 6.33 9.74 1.53
CA ALA A 77 5.06 9.84 0.85
C ALA A 77 5.17 9.72 -0.68
N GLU A 78 6.05 10.51 -1.28
CA GLU A 78 6.27 10.50 -2.73
C GLU A 78 6.78 9.14 -3.22
N ALA A 79 7.85 8.62 -2.61
CA ALA A 79 8.46 7.37 -3.02
C ALA A 79 7.50 6.18 -2.88
N VAL A 80 6.68 6.15 -1.83
CA VAL A 80 5.68 5.10 -1.61
C VAL A 80 4.57 5.18 -2.65
N VAL A 81 3.98 6.35 -2.88
CA VAL A 81 2.90 6.52 -3.86
C VAL A 81 3.39 6.19 -5.27
N GLU A 82 4.59 6.64 -5.64
CA GLU A 82 5.17 6.31 -6.94
C GLU A 82 5.42 4.80 -7.09
N ALA A 83 5.93 4.12 -6.05
CA ALA A 83 6.12 2.68 -6.10
C ALA A 83 4.79 1.91 -6.23
N VAL A 84 3.72 2.41 -5.61
CA VAL A 84 2.37 1.86 -5.74
C VAL A 84 1.86 2.04 -7.18
N LEU A 85 1.96 3.25 -7.73
CA LEU A 85 1.44 3.61 -9.06
C LEU A 85 2.31 3.14 -10.23
N ALA A 86 3.57 2.79 -10.02
CA ALA A 86 4.45 2.22 -11.06
C ALA A 86 4.12 0.76 -11.40
N SER A 87 3.24 0.13 -10.62
CA SER A 87 2.86 -1.26 -10.81
C SER A 87 2.10 -1.44 -12.12
N ARG A 88 2.59 -2.32 -13.00
CA ARG A 88 1.82 -2.79 -14.16
C ARG A 88 0.80 -3.80 -13.67
N ILE A 89 -0.41 -3.35 -13.41
CA ILE A 89 -1.51 -4.18 -12.91
C ILE A 89 -2.31 -4.66 -14.11
N SER A 90 -2.34 -5.97 -14.32
CA SER A 90 -3.16 -6.62 -15.34
C SER A 90 -4.52 -7.03 -14.78
N ASP A 91 -5.48 -7.31 -15.67
CA ASP A 91 -6.78 -7.84 -15.27
C ASP A 91 -6.64 -9.13 -14.43
N GLY A 92 -7.35 -9.19 -13.31
CA GLY A 92 -7.29 -10.29 -12.35
C GLY A 92 -6.10 -10.24 -11.37
N ASP A 93 -5.25 -9.22 -11.41
CA ASP A 93 -4.18 -9.03 -10.42
C ASP A 93 -4.76 -8.59 -9.05
N PRO A 94 -4.47 -9.28 -7.93
CA PRO A 94 -4.91 -8.90 -6.59
C PRO A 94 -4.54 -7.47 -6.16
N GLN A 95 -3.53 -6.87 -6.80
CA GLN A 95 -3.12 -5.49 -6.55
C GLN A 95 -4.17 -4.48 -7.03
N MET A 96 -5.03 -4.86 -7.97
CA MET A 96 -6.07 -3.99 -8.52
C MET A 96 -7.10 -3.61 -7.44
N SER A 97 -7.70 -4.60 -6.77
CA SER A 97 -8.62 -4.34 -5.65
C SER A 97 -7.93 -3.62 -4.49
N THR A 98 -6.64 -3.89 -4.29
CA THR A 98 -5.83 -3.22 -3.28
C THR A 98 -5.67 -1.72 -3.56
N LEU A 99 -5.48 -1.31 -4.82
CA LEU A 99 -5.40 0.12 -5.16
C LEU A 99 -6.67 0.85 -4.73
N HIS A 100 -7.84 0.31 -5.06
CA HIS A 100 -9.11 0.91 -4.68
C HIS A 100 -9.23 1.12 -3.16
N GLU A 101 -8.77 0.14 -2.37
CA GLU A 101 -8.79 0.20 -0.90
C GLU A 101 -7.86 1.28 -0.33
N ILE A 102 -6.67 1.45 -0.91
CA ILE A 102 -5.64 2.33 -0.33
C ILE A 102 -5.67 3.78 -0.82
N MET A 103 -6.25 4.06 -1.99
CA MET A 103 -6.27 5.44 -2.53
C MET A 103 -7.00 6.44 -1.61
N PRO A 104 -8.16 6.12 -1.01
CA PRO A 104 -8.80 7.01 -0.06
C PRO A 104 -7.94 7.27 1.19
N LEU A 105 -7.18 6.26 1.65
CA LEU A 105 -6.27 6.41 2.79
C LEU A 105 -5.14 7.38 2.47
N PHE A 106 -4.51 7.25 1.30
CA PHE A 106 -3.47 8.18 0.87
C PHE A 106 -4.02 9.59 0.67
N ALA A 107 -5.20 9.74 0.05
CA ALA A 107 -5.84 11.03 -0.12
C ALA A 107 -6.09 11.72 1.24
N ASN A 108 -6.60 10.96 2.23
CA ASN A 108 -6.87 11.48 3.57
C ASN A 108 -5.59 11.89 4.32
N VAL A 109 -4.52 11.09 4.22
CA VAL A 109 -3.24 11.38 4.89
C VAL A 109 -2.52 12.54 4.24
N MET A 110 -2.46 12.59 2.91
CA MET A 110 -1.61 13.52 2.18
C MET A 110 -2.30 14.87 1.90
N GLY A 111 -3.63 14.91 1.89
CA GLY A 111 -4.39 16.12 1.55
C GLY A 111 -3.99 16.66 0.18
N ASP A 112 -3.67 17.96 0.11
CA ASP A 112 -3.27 18.63 -1.14
C ASP A 112 -2.04 18.01 -1.81
N ALA A 113 -1.15 17.38 -1.03
CA ALA A 113 0.01 16.68 -1.59
C ALA A 113 -0.38 15.45 -2.44
N PHE A 114 -1.64 15.00 -2.38
CA PHE A 114 -2.17 13.93 -3.21
C PHE A 114 -2.64 14.40 -4.61
N LEU A 115 -2.92 15.69 -4.78
CA LEU A 115 -3.49 16.25 -6.03
C LEU A 115 -2.70 15.88 -7.30
N PRO A 116 -1.35 15.88 -7.32
CA PRO A 116 -0.59 15.53 -8.51
C PRO A 116 -0.87 14.11 -9.04
N TYR A 117 -1.29 13.18 -8.17
CA TYR A 117 -1.50 11.78 -8.53
C TYR A 117 -2.90 11.47 -9.09
N LEU A 118 -3.87 12.39 -8.92
CA LEU A 118 -5.26 12.17 -9.31
C LEU A 118 -5.41 11.83 -10.80
N SER A 119 -4.64 12.49 -11.67
CA SER A 119 -4.68 12.26 -13.12
C SER A 119 -4.34 10.82 -13.51
N ARG A 120 -3.52 10.12 -12.72
CA ARG A 120 -3.14 8.72 -12.92
C ARG A 120 -4.10 7.76 -12.24
N ILE A 121 -4.64 8.13 -11.08
CA ILE A 121 -5.46 7.26 -10.24
C ILE A 121 -6.91 7.20 -10.73
N VAL A 122 -7.51 8.35 -11.05
CA VAL A 122 -8.91 8.43 -11.46
C VAL A 122 -9.24 7.51 -12.64
N PRO A 123 -8.43 7.44 -13.72
CA PRO A 123 -8.69 6.50 -14.81
C PRO A 123 -8.70 5.03 -14.38
N VAL A 124 -7.76 4.64 -13.50
CA VAL A 124 -7.67 3.26 -12.98
C VAL A 124 -8.92 2.91 -12.18
N LEU A 125 -9.37 3.80 -11.29
CA LEU A 125 -10.56 3.59 -10.49
C LEU A 125 -11.83 3.49 -11.36
N ILE A 126 -11.97 4.33 -12.39
CA ILE A 126 -13.10 4.28 -13.33
C ILE A 126 -13.12 2.96 -14.10
N GLN A 127 -11.95 2.49 -14.57
CA GLN A 127 -11.85 1.21 -15.28
C GLN A 127 -12.31 0.05 -14.39
N GLN A 128 -11.92 0.03 -13.10
CA GLN A 128 -12.36 -1.01 -12.16
C GLN A 128 -13.86 -1.01 -11.95
N LEU A 129 -14.47 0.15 -11.72
CA LEU A 129 -15.92 0.27 -11.53
C LEU A 129 -16.73 -0.13 -12.76
N ALA A 130 -16.15 0.02 -13.95
CA ALA A 130 -16.77 -0.44 -15.19
C ALA A 130 -16.68 -1.97 -15.38
N LEU A 131 -15.71 -2.62 -14.74
CA LEU A 131 -15.49 -4.08 -14.79
C LEU A 131 -16.32 -4.84 -13.74
N ASP A 132 -16.75 -4.20 -12.65
CA ASP A 132 -17.64 -4.77 -11.62
C ASP A 132 -19.12 -4.90 -12.09
N ARG A 133 -19.37 -4.98 -13.40
CA ARG A 133 -20.71 -5.20 -13.99
C ARG A 133 -20.93 -6.62 -14.49
#